data_AF-A0AA43L3I3-F1
#
_entry.id   AF-A0AA43L3I3-F1
#
_cell.length_a   1.000
_cell.length_b   1.000
_cell.length_c   1.000
_cell.angle_alpha   90.00
_cell.angle_beta   90.00
_cell.angle_gamma   90.00
#
_symmetry.space_group_name_H-M   'P 1'
#
loop_
_entity.id
_entity.type
_entity.pdbx_description
1 polymer ?
#
loop_
_entity_poly.entity_id
_entity_poly.type
_entity_poly.pdbx_seq_one_letter_code
_entity_poly.pdbx_strand_id
1 'polypeptide(L)'
;MINQHTLKNYLVHFTHEKEILSLAFSWDSPLDEANDDRFLQKLLLTEKSENIPLLLCPDDFDFSCTILLLKIIFTETKVIWEKVGFISWKNFSDEICATTGYRDFNTWQAPDYENYSAEYAFSYATEARWQELISANWPEERRRRLLNYYYPYFNDDKNIQWLPSLNWQFHLENYQNILSKIRKNYYQQLLKKI
;
A
#
# COMPACT_ATOMS: atom_id res chain seq x y z
N MET A 1 16.57 -3.78 -17.26
CA MET A 1 16.08 -3.32 -15.94
C MET A 1 15.79 -1.85 -16.12
N ILE A 2 14.61 -1.35 -15.76
CA ILE A 2 14.41 0.11 -15.71
C ILE A 2 15.46 0.62 -14.71
N ASN A 3 16.35 1.49 -15.16
CA ASN A 3 17.34 2.08 -14.26
C ASN A 3 16.56 2.97 -13.29
N GLN A 4 16.42 2.52 -12.04
CA GLN A 4 15.64 3.17 -10.98
C GLN A 4 16.12 4.60 -10.72
N HIS A 5 17.43 4.82 -10.79
CA HIS A 5 18.02 6.15 -10.68
C HIS A 5 17.58 7.03 -11.86
N THR A 6 17.59 6.49 -13.08
CA THR A 6 17.06 7.19 -14.28
C THR A 6 15.57 7.50 -14.15
N LEU A 7 14.77 6.57 -13.60
CA LEU A 7 13.33 6.78 -13.41
C LEU A 7 13.05 7.90 -12.42
N LYS A 8 13.68 7.91 -11.23
CA LYS A 8 13.50 9.01 -10.27
C LYS A 8 13.94 10.36 -10.84
N ASN A 9 15.08 10.42 -11.53
CA ASN A 9 15.55 11.64 -12.17
C ASN A 9 14.56 12.13 -13.25
N TYR A 10 13.96 11.23 -14.02
CA TYR A 10 12.94 11.59 -14.99
C TYR A 10 11.69 12.14 -14.30
N LEU A 11 11.21 11.46 -13.24
CA LEU A 11 10.06 11.94 -12.47
C LEU A 11 10.32 13.34 -11.92
N VAL A 12 11.47 13.59 -11.29
CA VAL A 12 11.86 14.92 -10.79
C VAL A 12 11.91 15.97 -11.89
N HIS A 13 12.48 15.62 -13.06
CA HIS A 13 12.52 16.54 -14.19
C HIS A 13 11.13 16.91 -14.69
N PHE A 14 10.22 15.93 -14.71
CA PHE A 14 8.87 16.07 -15.23
C PHE A 14 7.92 16.78 -14.25
N THR A 15 8.04 16.48 -12.96
CA THR A 15 7.15 17.02 -11.92
C THR A 15 7.69 18.25 -11.21
N HIS A 16 9.01 18.49 -11.33
CA HIS A 16 9.77 19.47 -10.54
C HIS A 16 9.86 19.16 -9.04
N GLU A 17 9.44 17.97 -8.61
CA GLU A 17 9.42 17.57 -7.20
C GLU A 17 10.73 16.90 -6.79
N LYS A 18 11.60 17.64 -6.09
CA LYS A 18 12.93 17.15 -5.67
C LYS A 18 12.86 16.07 -4.59
N GLU A 19 11.80 16.05 -3.78
CA GLU A 19 11.60 15.07 -2.70
C GLU A 19 11.52 13.63 -3.21
N ILE A 20 11.18 13.42 -4.49
CA ILE A 20 11.18 12.11 -5.15
C ILE A 20 12.55 11.42 -5.04
N LEU A 21 13.65 12.19 -4.99
CA LEU A 21 15.01 11.62 -4.91
C LEU A 21 15.33 10.98 -3.57
N SER A 22 14.69 11.41 -2.47
CA SER A 22 14.93 10.86 -1.13
C SER A 22 14.06 9.64 -0.81
N LEU A 23 13.04 9.35 -1.61
CA LEU A 23 12.18 8.18 -1.41
C LEU A 23 12.80 6.91 -1.99
N ALA A 24 12.41 5.73 -1.50
CA ALA A 24 12.80 4.41 -2.02
C ALA A 24 11.66 3.80 -2.84
N PHE A 25 11.94 2.91 -3.82
CA PHE A 25 10.82 2.22 -4.47
C PHE A 25 10.19 1.23 -3.49
N SER A 26 8.87 1.16 -3.49
CA SER A 26 8.10 0.30 -2.57
C SER A 26 8.47 -1.18 -2.69
N TRP A 27 8.97 -1.61 -3.85
CA TRP A 27 9.39 -2.98 -4.13
C TRP A 27 10.90 -3.22 -4.07
N ASP A 28 11.70 -2.26 -3.61
CA ASP A 28 13.17 -2.42 -3.51
C ASP A 28 13.56 -3.39 -2.39
N SER A 29 12.78 -3.46 -1.33
CA SER A 29 13.03 -4.30 -0.16
C SER A 29 11.71 -4.70 0.50
N PRO A 30 11.70 -5.70 1.39
CA PRO A 30 10.55 -5.95 2.25
C PRO A 30 10.25 -4.76 3.14
N LEU A 31 8.97 -4.38 3.22
CA LEU A 31 8.45 -3.39 4.15
C LEU A 31 8.63 -3.88 5.59
N ASP A 32 8.65 -2.95 6.55
CA ASP A 32 8.92 -3.25 7.95
C ASP A 32 7.81 -4.11 8.60
N GLU A 33 6.56 -3.90 8.16
CA GLU A 33 5.40 -4.68 8.60
C GLU A 33 4.99 -5.71 7.54
N ALA A 34 4.87 -6.98 7.94
CA ALA A 34 4.63 -8.09 7.01
C ALA A 34 3.28 -8.00 6.29
N ASN A 35 2.27 -7.39 6.91
CA ASN A 35 0.96 -7.19 6.27
C ASN A 35 0.97 -6.06 5.25
N ASP A 36 1.75 -5.00 5.48
CA ASP A 36 1.95 -3.92 4.52
C ASP A 36 2.59 -4.48 3.26
N ASP A 37 3.61 -5.33 3.44
CA ASP A 37 4.27 -6.01 2.33
C ASP A 37 3.30 -6.89 1.53
N ARG A 38 2.55 -7.78 2.21
CA ARG A 38 1.55 -8.64 1.56
C ARG A 38 0.51 -7.82 0.79
N PHE A 39 0.11 -6.69 1.35
CA PHE A 39 -0.81 -5.77 0.70
C PHE A 39 -0.20 -5.15 -0.55
N LEU A 40 1.04 -4.64 -0.50
CA LEU A 40 1.75 -4.14 -1.67
C LEU A 40 1.88 -5.20 -2.77
N GLN A 41 2.31 -6.41 -2.40
CA GLN A 41 2.45 -7.52 -3.34
C GLN A 41 1.10 -7.86 -3.99
N LYS A 42 0.00 -7.82 -3.22
CA LYS A 42 -1.35 -8.01 -3.76
C LYS A 42 -1.67 -6.93 -4.81
N LEU A 43 -1.42 -5.65 -4.52
CA LEU A 43 -1.66 -4.57 -5.48
C LEU A 43 -0.85 -4.75 -6.76
N LEU A 44 0.45 -5.06 -6.64
CA LEU A 44 1.33 -5.26 -7.80
C LEU A 44 0.94 -6.44 -8.68
N LEU A 45 0.34 -7.47 -8.09
CA LEU A 45 -0.09 -8.68 -8.81
C LEU A 45 -1.52 -8.59 -9.34
N THR A 46 -2.30 -7.65 -8.84
CA THR A 46 -3.67 -7.50 -9.28
C THR A 46 -3.65 -6.63 -10.54
N GLU A 47 -4.02 -7.20 -11.69
CA GLU A 47 -4.13 -6.47 -12.96
C GLU A 47 -5.38 -5.58 -12.99
N LYS A 48 -5.49 -4.71 -11.99
CA LYS A 48 -6.58 -3.76 -11.83
C LYS A 48 -6.06 -2.35 -12.05
N SER A 49 -6.91 -1.55 -12.68
CA SER A 49 -6.67 -0.12 -12.84
C SER A 49 -6.94 0.57 -11.50
N GLU A 50 -5.89 0.79 -10.71
CA GLU A 50 -5.95 1.35 -9.36
C GLU A 50 -4.71 2.20 -9.04
N ASN A 51 -4.65 2.78 -7.86
CA ASN A 51 -3.48 3.49 -7.40
C ASN A 51 -2.58 2.52 -6.61
N ILE A 52 -1.29 2.49 -6.95
CA ILE A 52 -0.29 1.64 -6.30
C ILE A 52 0.82 2.49 -5.68
N PRO A 53 1.30 2.17 -4.47
CA PRO A 53 2.49 2.82 -3.91
C PRO A 53 3.70 2.59 -4.81
N LEU A 54 4.27 3.66 -5.36
CA LEU A 54 5.47 3.63 -6.22
C LEU A 54 6.71 3.88 -5.39
N LEU A 55 6.72 4.97 -4.61
CA LEU A 55 7.82 5.35 -3.74
C LEU A 55 7.34 5.56 -2.30
N LEU A 56 8.18 5.17 -1.34
CA LEU A 56 7.94 5.28 0.10
C LEU A 56 9.10 6.00 0.80
N CYS A 57 8.82 6.58 1.95
CA CYS A 57 9.85 7.07 2.85
C CYS A 57 10.77 5.92 3.28
N PRO A 58 12.11 6.07 3.22
CA PRO A 58 13.02 5.03 3.68
C PRO A 58 13.19 5.00 5.21
N ASP A 59 12.84 6.06 5.93
CA ASP A 59 13.01 6.15 7.39
C ASP A 59 11.99 5.27 8.13
N ASP A 60 10.73 5.30 7.67
CA ASP A 60 9.64 4.42 8.10
C ASP A 60 9.17 3.69 6.84
N PHE A 61 9.73 2.51 6.55
CA PHE A 61 9.51 1.81 5.28
C PHE A 61 8.20 1.01 5.30
N ASP A 62 7.12 1.76 5.51
CA ASP A 62 5.74 1.34 5.63
C ASP A 62 4.79 2.38 4.97
N PHE A 63 3.50 2.34 5.30
CA PHE A 63 2.49 3.27 4.76
C PHE A 63 2.10 4.42 5.70
N SER A 64 2.94 4.78 6.67
CA SER A 64 2.63 5.85 7.64
C SER A 64 3.18 7.22 7.24
N CYS A 65 4.23 7.27 6.42
CA CYS A 65 4.97 8.49 6.10
C CYS A 65 4.68 8.99 4.66
N THR A 66 5.67 9.55 3.97
CA THR A 66 5.51 10.05 2.60
C THR A 66 5.33 8.89 1.62
N ILE A 67 4.23 8.94 0.85
CA ILE A 67 3.89 7.94 -0.18
C ILE A 67 3.65 8.67 -1.49
N LEU A 68 4.42 8.30 -2.52
CA LEU A 68 4.12 8.66 -3.91
C LEU A 68 3.36 7.49 -4.54
N LEU A 69 2.09 7.73 -4.89
CA LEU A 69 1.25 6.81 -5.64
C LEU A 69 1.48 6.93 -7.14
N LEU A 70 1.29 5.83 -7.83
CA LEU A 70 1.16 5.74 -9.27
C LEU A 70 -0.25 5.28 -9.61
N LYS A 71 -0.96 6.03 -10.47
CA LYS A 71 -2.21 5.58 -11.06
C LYS A 71 -1.92 4.73 -12.28
N ILE A 72 -2.25 3.44 -12.18
CA ILE A 72 -2.06 2.47 -13.26
C ILE A 72 -3.39 2.18 -13.94
N ILE A 73 -3.39 2.06 -15.26
CA ILE A 73 -4.54 1.64 -16.05
C ILE A 73 -4.14 0.43 -16.88
N PHE A 74 -4.82 -0.69 -16.65
CA PHE A 74 -4.69 -1.88 -17.48
C PHE A 74 -5.71 -1.87 -18.60
N THR A 75 -5.27 -2.26 -19.79
CA THR A 75 -6.12 -2.62 -20.93
C THR A 75 -5.73 -4.01 -21.41
N GLU A 76 -6.44 -4.54 -22.40
CA GLU A 76 -6.17 -5.88 -22.95
C GLU A 76 -4.72 -6.11 -23.41
N THR A 77 -4.04 -5.04 -23.85
CA THR A 77 -2.70 -5.15 -24.46
C THR A 77 -1.66 -4.20 -23.86
N LYS A 78 -2.09 -3.27 -22.99
CA LYS A 78 -1.25 -2.20 -22.48
C LYS A 78 -1.41 -1.99 -20.99
N VAL A 79 -0.35 -1.43 -20.42
CA VAL A 79 -0.33 -0.85 -19.08
C VAL A 79 0.03 0.61 -19.24
N ILE A 80 -0.78 1.49 -18.67
CA ILE A 80 -0.59 2.94 -18.72
C ILE A 80 -0.28 3.45 -17.33
N TRP A 81 0.86 4.11 -17.18
CA TRP A 81 1.17 4.93 -16.02
C TRP A 81 0.60 6.32 -16.30
N GLU A 82 -0.62 6.56 -15.82
CA GLU A 82 -1.38 7.77 -16.16
C GLU A 82 -0.75 9.00 -15.51
N LYS A 83 -0.56 8.95 -14.20
CA LYS A 83 -0.03 10.06 -13.38
C LYS A 83 0.51 9.53 -12.06
N VAL A 84 1.33 10.34 -11.40
CA VAL A 84 1.83 10.11 -10.04
C VAL A 84 1.34 11.20 -9.11
N GLY A 85 1.24 10.93 -7.82
CA GLY A 85 0.77 11.91 -6.85
C GLY A 85 1.16 11.56 -5.42
N PHE A 86 1.35 12.58 -4.60
CA PHE A 86 1.65 12.39 -3.19
C PHE A 86 0.36 12.20 -2.40
N ILE A 87 0.37 11.27 -1.45
CA ILE A 87 -0.70 11.18 -0.46
C ILE A 87 -0.75 12.47 0.36
N SER A 88 -1.94 13.05 0.47
CA SER A 88 -2.25 14.09 1.45
C SER A 88 -2.86 13.44 2.68
N TRP A 89 -2.23 13.62 3.84
CA TRP A 89 -2.73 13.10 5.12
C TRP A 89 -3.79 14.00 5.77
N LYS A 90 -4.21 15.09 5.10
CA LYS A 90 -5.16 16.07 5.64
C LYS A 90 -6.51 15.46 6.06
N ASN A 91 -6.98 14.47 5.32
CA ASN A 91 -8.27 13.81 5.58
C ASN A 91 -8.11 12.47 6.30
N PHE A 92 -6.88 12.11 6.68
CA PHE A 92 -6.64 10.87 7.40
C PHE A 92 -7.09 11.04 8.85
N SER A 93 -7.78 10.04 9.37
CA SER A 93 -8.28 10.01 10.74
C SER A 93 -7.80 8.74 11.40
N ASP A 94 -6.91 8.88 12.38
CA ASP A 94 -6.44 7.77 13.20
C ASP A 94 -7.60 7.10 13.95
N GLU A 95 -8.58 7.89 14.39
CA GLU A 95 -9.78 7.39 15.06
C GLU A 95 -10.62 6.49 14.14
N ILE A 96 -10.91 6.95 12.91
CA ILE A 96 -11.65 6.13 11.95
C ILE A 96 -10.81 4.91 11.56
N CYS A 97 -9.53 5.10 11.23
CA CYS A 97 -8.61 3.99 10.92
C CYS A 97 -8.64 2.91 12.01
N ALA A 98 -8.56 3.32 13.29
CA ALA A 98 -8.59 2.41 14.43
C ALA A 98 -9.89 1.62 14.59
N THR A 99 -10.99 2.07 13.99
CA THR A 99 -12.29 1.39 14.03
C THR A 99 -12.56 0.50 12.81
N THR A 100 -11.77 0.63 11.74
CA THR A 100 -11.94 -0.16 10.49
C THR A 100 -11.31 -1.54 10.52
N GLY A 101 -10.66 -1.91 11.62
CA GLY A 101 -10.12 -3.24 11.82
C GLY A 101 -11.19 -4.22 12.33
N TYR A 102 -10.91 -4.91 13.42
CA TYR A 102 -11.87 -5.81 14.06
C TYR A 102 -13.14 -5.12 14.58
N ARG A 103 -13.08 -3.81 14.87
CA ARG A 103 -14.24 -3.01 15.31
C ARG A 103 -15.30 -2.86 14.20
N ASP A 104 -14.98 -3.16 12.94
CA ASP A 104 -15.91 -3.10 11.82
C ASP A 104 -16.58 -4.46 11.56
N PHE A 105 -17.63 -4.77 12.32
CA PHE A 105 -18.41 -6.01 12.20
C PHE A 105 -19.06 -6.21 10.84
N ASN A 106 -19.24 -5.16 10.05
CA ASN A 106 -19.86 -5.32 8.73
C ASN A 106 -18.94 -6.06 7.76
N THR A 107 -17.64 -6.14 8.08
CA THR A 107 -16.64 -6.86 7.28
C THR A 107 -16.42 -8.29 7.75
N TRP A 108 -17.00 -8.67 8.89
CA TRP A 108 -16.82 -9.99 9.47
C TRP A 108 -17.42 -11.09 8.62
N GLN A 109 -16.70 -12.21 8.55
CA GLN A 109 -17.14 -13.44 7.90
C GLN A 109 -17.54 -14.48 8.95
N ALA A 110 -18.22 -15.56 8.54
CA ALA A 110 -18.67 -16.61 9.47
C ALA A 110 -17.57 -17.11 10.44
N PRO A 111 -16.32 -17.37 10.00
CA PRO A 111 -15.24 -17.76 10.91
C PRO A 111 -14.86 -16.68 11.93
N ASP A 112 -15.07 -15.40 11.63
CA ASP A 112 -14.77 -14.32 12.59
C ASP A 112 -15.72 -14.39 13.78
N TYR A 113 -17.00 -14.63 13.53
CA TYR A 113 -17.98 -14.79 14.61
C TYR A 113 -17.71 -16.02 15.47
N GLU A 114 -17.19 -17.10 14.89
CA GLU A 114 -16.83 -18.31 15.64
C GLU A 114 -15.60 -18.09 16.52
N ASN A 115 -14.57 -17.43 15.99
CA ASN A 115 -13.28 -17.30 16.66
C ASN A 115 -13.19 -16.11 17.64
N TYR A 116 -13.99 -15.05 17.40
CA TYR A 116 -13.76 -13.75 18.05
C TYR A 116 -15.00 -13.18 18.77
N SER A 117 -16.22 -13.63 18.45
CA SER A 117 -17.45 -12.94 18.92
C SER A 117 -17.54 -12.73 20.44
N ALA A 118 -17.18 -13.73 21.24
CA ALA A 118 -17.27 -13.64 22.69
C ALA A 118 -16.25 -12.64 23.27
N GLU A 119 -14.98 -12.74 22.89
CA GLU A 119 -13.92 -11.87 23.41
C GLU A 119 -14.15 -10.40 23.04
N TYR A 120 -14.58 -10.16 21.81
CA TYR A 120 -14.83 -8.82 21.31
C TYR A 120 -16.08 -8.22 21.96
N ALA A 121 -17.17 -8.98 22.13
CA ALA A 121 -18.36 -8.53 22.87
C ALA A 121 -18.05 -8.09 24.31
N PHE A 122 -17.14 -8.78 25.01
CA PHE A 122 -16.70 -8.39 26.36
C PHE A 122 -15.73 -7.19 26.36
N SER A 123 -14.89 -7.05 25.32
CA SER A 123 -13.92 -5.94 25.22
C SER A 123 -14.57 -4.57 24.97
N TYR A 124 -15.82 -4.50 24.47
CA TYR A 124 -16.60 -3.24 24.49
C TYR A 124 -16.86 -2.72 25.90
N ALA A 125 -16.72 -3.56 26.93
CA ALA A 125 -16.92 -3.13 28.31
C ALA A 125 -15.77 -2.24 28.82
N THR A 126 -14.53 -2.37 28.31
CA THR A 126 -13.39 -1.52 28.71
C THR A 126 -12.34 -1.31 27.59
N GLU A 127 -11.89 -0.06 27.42
CA GLU A 127 -10.88 0.31 26.41
C GLU A 127 -9.52 -0.38 26.63
N ALA A 128 -9.14 -0.67 27.88
CA ALA A 128 -7.90 -1.35 28.20
C ALA A 128 -7.86 -2.81 27.67
N ARG A 129 -8.95 -3.56 27.88
CA ARG A 129 -9.04 -4.95 27.38
C ARG A 129 -9.09 -4.98 25.86
N TRP A 130 -9.72 -3.98 25.25
CA TRP A 130 -9.68 -3.81 23.79
C TRP A 130 -8.25 -3.63 23.29
N GLN A 131 -7.47 -2.75 23.91
CA GLN A 131 -6.08 -2.51 23.51
C GLN A 131 -5.22 -3.77 23.62
N GLU A 132 -5.31 -4.50 24.74
CA GLU A 132 -4.58 -5.77 24.93
C GLU A 132 -4.89 -6.79 23.82
N LEU A 133 -6.18 -6.94 23.51
CA LEU A 133 -6.66 -7.88 22.52
C LEU A 133 -6.21 -7.50 21.11
N ILE A 134 -6.24 -6.21 20.77
CA ILE A 134 -5.76 -5.72 19.48
C ILE A 134 -4.24 -5.85 19.36
N SER A 135 -3.49 -5.56 20.42
CA SER A 135 -2.04 -5.77 20.42
C SER A 135 -1.69 -7.24 20.21
N ALA A 136 -2.43 -8.18 20.82
CA ALA A 136 -2.23 -9.61 20.62
C ALA A 136 -2.56 -10.09 19.20
N ASN A 137 -3.48 -9.39 18.51
CA ASN A 137 -3.93 -9.72 17.15
C ASN A 137 -3.52 -8.67 16.11
N TRP A 138 -2.44 -7.92 16.38
CA TRP A 138 -2.04 -6.78 15.55
C TRP A 138 -1.86 -7.12 14.07
N PRO A 139 -1.26 -8.27 13.67
CA PRO A 139 -1.12 -8.60 12.26
C PRO A 139 -2.46 -8.64 11.50
N GLU A 140 -3.48 -9.28 12.08
CA GLU A 140 -4.79 -9.37 11.44
C GLU A 140 -5.55 -8.03 11.51
N GLU A 141 -5.42 -7.29 12.61
CA GLU A 141 -5.93 -5.92 12.72
C GLU A 141 -5.35 -5.03 11.61
N ARG A 142 -4.03 -5.04 11.44
CA ARG A 142 -3.33 -4.25 10.42
C ARG A 142 -3.81 -4.64 9.03
N ARG A 143 -3.90 -5.94 8.73
CA ARG A 143 -4.42 -6.44 7.45
C ARG A 143 -5.83 -5.89 7.15
N ARG A 144 -6.73 -5.86 8.14
CA ARG A 144 -8.08 -5.31 8.00
C ARG A 144 -8.05 -3.81 7.76
N ARG A 145 -7.31 -3.04 8.55
CA ARG A 145 -7.16 -1.59 8.36
C ARG A 145 -6.58 -1.23 6.99
N LEU A 146 -5.63 -2.02 6.48
CA LEU A 146 -5.09 -1.83 5.13
C LEU A 146 -6.17 -1.94 4.06
N LEU A 147 -7.06 -2.93 4.17
CA LEU A 147 -8.11 -3.18 3.17
C LEU A 147 -9.31 -2.25 3.33
N ASN A 148 -9.69 -1.94 4.57
CA ASN A 148 -10.91 -1.21 4.89
C ASN A 148 -10.70 0.31 4.94
N TYR A 149 -9.47 0.77 5.18
CA TYR A 149 -9.16 2.20 5.28
C TYR A 149 -8.09 2.65 4.29
N TYR A 150 -6.87 2.11 4.34
CA TYR A 150 -5.78 2.58 3.48
C TYR A 150 -6.06 2.37 2.00
N TYR A 151 -6.58 1.22 1.60
CA TYR A 151 -6.87 0.93 0.20
C TYR A 151 -7.91 1.89 -0.41
N PRO A 152 -9.10 2.11 0.21
CA PRO A 152 -10.00 3.17 -0.22
C PRO A 152 -9.36 4.56 -0.17
N TYR A 153 -8.58 4.86 0.88
CA TYR A 153 -7.93 6.16 1.03
C TYR A 153 -6.96 6.47 -0.11
N PHE A 154 -6.17 5.47 -0.53
CA PHE A 154 -5.22 5.55 -1.64
C PHE A 154 -5.90 5.64 -3.01
N ASN A 155 -7.17 5.25 -3.11
CA ASN A 155 -7.95 5.28 -4.36
C ASN A 155 -8.98 6.41 -4.41
N ASP A 156 -8.95 7.35 -3.47
CA ASP A 156 -9.79 8.54 -3.46
C ASP A 156 -8.96 9.76 -3.86
N ASP A 157 -9.29 10.34 -5.04
CA ASP A 157 -8.58 11.49 -5.60
C ASP A 157 -8.53 12.70 -4.64
N LYS A 158 -9.48 12.84 -3.70
CA LYS A 158 -9.47 13.94 -2.73
C LYS A 158 -8.31 13.86 -1.73
N ASN A 159 -7.68 12.70 -1.61
CA ASN A 159 -6.57 12.42 -0.69
C ASN A 159 -5.22 12.46 -1.40
N ILE A 160 -5.16 12.87 -2.67
CA ILE A 160 -3.97 12.78 -3.50
C ILE A 160 -3.68 14.12 -4.14
N GLN A 161 -2.48 14.64 -3.88
CA GLN A 161 -1.92 15.75 -4.64
C GLN A 161 -1.33 15.20 -5.94
N TRP A 162 -2.15 15.17 -6.98
CA TRP A 162 -1.71 14.73 -8.30
C TRP A 162 -0.70 15.69 -8.93
N LEU A 163 0.38 15.12 -9.45
CA LEU A 163 1.37 15.81 -10.25
C LEU A 163 0.95 15.79 -11.74
N PRO A 164 1.63 16.53 -12.63
CA PRO A 164 1.31 16.52 -14.05
C PRO A 164 1.21 15.10 -14.63
N SER A 165 0.33 14.92 -15.61
CA SER A 165 0.06 13.59 -16.18
C SER A 165 1.23 13.06 -17.00
N LEU A 166 1.67 11.83 -16.71
CA LEU A 166 2.78 11.14 -17.38
C LEU A 166 2.34 10.50 -18.69
N ASN A 167 1.24 9.74 -18.66
CA ASN A 167 0.69 8.95 -19.77
C ASN A 167 1.69 7.99 -20.44
N TRP A 168 2.61 7.39 -19.68
CA TRP A 168 3.54 6.41 -20.26
C TRP A 168 2.84 5.09 -20.52
N GLN A 169 3.16 4.46 -21.64
CA GLN A 169 2.51 3.23 -22.06
C GLN A 169 3.53 2.12 -22.24
N PHE A 170 3.16 0.94 -21.75
CA PHE A 170 3.94 -0.27 -21.85
C PHE A 170 3.07 -1.36 -22.49
N HIS A 171 3.69 -2.25 -23.27
CA HIS A 171 3.03 -3.50 -23.63
C HIS A 171 2.83 -4.36 -22.37
N LEU A 172 1.64 -4.96 -22.24
CA LEU A 172 1.27 -5.74 -21.05
C LEU A 172 2.28 -6.86 -20.77
N GLU A 173 2.66 -7.63 -21.79
CA GLU A 173 3.64 -8.72 -21.66
C GLU A 173 4.99 -8.22 -21.13
N ASN A 174 5.47 -7.07 -21.63
CA ASN A 174 6.73 -6.49 -21.17
C ASN A 174 6.64 -6.03 -19.71
N TYR A 175 5.49 -5.47 -19.31
CA TYR A 175 5.25 -5.03 -17.94
C TYR A 175 5.21 -6.21 -16.96
N GLN A 176 4.47 -7.27 -17.30
CA GLN A 176 4.42 -8.52 -16.52
C GLN A 176 5.82 -9.15 -16.39
N ASN A 177 6.61 -9.14 -17.46
CA ASN A 177 7.99 -9.61 -17.43
C ASN A 177 8.92 -8.78 -16.54
N ILE A 178 8.63 -7.50 -16.33
CA ILE A 178 9.37 -6.65 -15.38
C ILE A 178 8.92 -6.96 -13.96
N LEU A 179 7.61 -7.04 -13.71
CA LEU A 179 7.07 -7.37 -12.40
C LEU A 179 7.56 -8.73 -11.88
N SER A 180 7.63 -9.74 -12.76
CA SER A 180 8.15 -11.07 -12.39
C SER A 180 9.62 -11.02 -11.97
N LYS A 181 10.44 -10.18 -12.61
CA LYS A 181 11.85 -9.96 -12.22
C LYS A 181 11.97 -9.21 -10.90
N ILE A 182 11.16 -8.16 -10.70
CA ILE A 182 11.08 -7.43 -9.43
C ILE A 182 10.74 -8.41 -8.30
N ARG A 183 9.71 -9.23 -8.49
CA ARG A 183 9.28 -10.23 -7.52
C ARG A 183 10.36 -11.28 -7.20
N LYS A 184 11.08 -11.76 -8.23
CA LYS A 184 12.19 -12.70 -8.02
C LYS A 184 13.30 -12.07 -7.16
N ASN A 185 13.70 -10.85 -7.48
CA ASN A 185 14.72 -10.12 -6.70
C ASN A 185 14.24 -9.85 -5.28
N TYR A 186 12.98 -9.47 -5.13
CA TYR A 186 12.33 -9.23 -3.85
C TYR A 186 12.41 -10.48 -2.93
N TYR A 187 12.01 -11.66 -3.42
CA TYR A 187 12.09 -12.89 -2.61
C TYR A 187 13.52 -13.30 -2.27
N GLN A 188 14.48 -13.05 -3.17
CA GLN A 188 15.89 -13.29 -2.86
C GLN A 188 16.41 -12.41 -1.73
N GLN A 189 15.89 -11.20 -1.59
CA GLN A 189 16.22 -10.31 -0.48
C GLN A 189 15.53 -10.74 0.81
N LEU A 190 14.26 -11.16 0.73
CA LEU A 190 13.52 -11.70 1.87
C LEU A 190 14.23 -12.90 2.51
N LEU A 191 14.72 -13.84 1.69
CA LEU A 191 15.48 -15.01 2.15
C LEU A 191 16.82 -14.68 2.82
N LYS A 192 17.36 -13.48 2.61
CA LYS A 192 18.60 -13.02 3.27
C LYS A 192 18.35 -12.34 4.62
N LYS A 193 17.10 -11.95 4.92
CA LYS A 193 16.70 -11.34 6.19
C LYS A 193 16.31 -12.37 7.26
N ILE A 194 16.13 -13.64 6.90
CA ILE A 194 15.81 -14.77 7.79
C ILE A 194 17.11 -15.48 8.17
#